data_AF-A0AAD6E0W4-F1
#
_entry.id   AF-A0AAD6E0W4-F1
#
_cell.length_a   1.000
_cell.length_b   1.000
_cell.length_c   1.000
_cell.angle_alpha   90.00
_cell.angle_beta   90.00
_cell.angle_gamma   90.00
#
_symmetry.space_group_name_H-M   'P 1'
#
loop_
_entity.id
_entity.type
_entity.pdbx_description
1 polymer ?
#
loop_
_entity_poly.entity_id
_entity_poly.type
_entity_poly.pdbx_seq_one_letter_code
_entity_poly.pdbx_strand_id
1 'polypeptide(L)' 'MEGGIESLWDVVAIVTVSILNTGEVSALEVPQLYMGIPGAPAKQLRGFEKIAIEPNKSKSVSFPLTRRDLSQWDTELQT' A
#
# COMPACT_ATOMS: atom_id res chain seq x y z
N MET A 1 -26.50 1.54 0.94
CA MET A 1 -25.10 1.99 1.03
C MET A 1 -24.29 1.05 0.17
N GLU A 2 -23.75 1.55 -0.94
CA GLU A 2 -22.91 0.77 -1.85
C GLU A 2 -21.53 0.54 -1.19
N GLY A 3 -21.05 -0.71 -1.12
CA GLY A 3 -19.69 -0.99 -0.64
C GLY A 3 -19.45 -2.26 0.19
N GLY A 4 -20.47 -3.03 0.55
CA GLY A 4 -20.31 -4.29 1.32
C GLY A 4 -20.24 -4.08 2.84
N ILE A 5 -19.76 -5.10 3.57
CA ILE A 5 -19.66 -5.09 5.05
C ILE A 5 -18.70 -3.98 5.50
N GLU A 6 -19.15 -3.09 6.39
CA GLU A 6 -18.40 -1.88 6.82
C GLU A 6 -17.01 -2.19 7.40
N SER A 7 -16.87 -3.32 8.12
CA SER A 7 -15.60 -3.74 8.75
C SER A 7 -14.49 -4.10 7.76
N LEU A 8 -14.79 -4.23 6.46
CA LEU A 8 -13.77 -4.46 5.42
C LEU A 8 -12.88 -3.25 5.18
N TRP A 9 -13.37 -2.06 5.53
CA TRP A 9 -12.68 -0.78 5.32
C TRP A 9 -11.84 -0.34 6.51
N ASP A 10 -11.90 -1.06 7.63
CA ASP A 10 -11.08 -0.80 8.80
C ASP A 10 -9.60 -0.92 8.44
N VAL A 11 -8.81 0.09 8.77
CA VAL A 11 -7.36 0.05 8.68
C VAL A 11 -6.85 -0.90 9.76
N VAL A 12 -6.30 -2.03 9.36
CA VAL A 12 -5.80 -3.07 10.27
C VAL A 12 -4.28 -3.01 10.45
N ALA A 13 -3.56 -2.36 9.53
CA ALA A 13 -2.12 -2.16 9.60
C ALA A 13 -1.71 -0.90 8.84
N ILE A 14 -0.55 -0.32 9.20
CA ILE A 14 0.07 0.79 8.47
C ILE A 14 1.51 0.40 8.19
N VAL A 15 1.89 0.37 6.91
CA VAL A 15 3.29 0.15 6.49
C VAL A 15 3.93 1.50 6.22
N THR A 16 5.02 1.81 6.90
CA THR A 16 5.74 3.08 6.72
C THR A 16 7.17 2.83 6.25
N VAL A 17 7.59 3.56 5.21
CA VAL A 17 8.95 3.50 4.65
C VAL A 17 9.54 4.90 4.56
N SER A 18 10.84 5.02 4.80
CA SER A 18 11.61 6.25 4.59
C SER A 18 12.35 6.17 3.27
N ILE A 19 12.21 7.20 2.44
CA ILE A 19 12.79 7.27 1.10
C ILE A 19 13.74 8.46 1.07
N LEU A 20 15.00 8.20 0.76
CA LEU A 20 16.06 9.22 0.62
C LEU A 20 16.33 9.48 -0.86
N ASN A 21 16.29 10.75 -1.27
CA ASN A 21 16.86 11.16 -2.55
C ASN A 21 18.39 11.28 -2.41
N THR A 22 19.12 10.32 -2.98
CA THR A 22 20.59 10.28 -2.99
C THR A 22 21.22 11.00 -4.18
N GLY A 23 20.40 11.60 -5.06
CA GLY A 23 20.85 12.37 -6.21
C GLY A 23 21.12 13.84 -5.89
N GLU A 24 21.61 14.55 -6.91
CA GLU A 24 21.97 15.97 -6.82
C GLU A 24 20.82 16.91 -7.23
N VAL A 25 19.72 16.36 -7.75
CA VAL A 25 18.56 17.13 -8.27
C VAL A 25 17.26 16.70 -7.60
N SER A 26 16.29 17.62 -7.52
CA SER A 26 14.95 17.34 -7.01
C SER A 26 14.27 16.27 -7.86
N ALA A 27 13.62 15.31 -7.21
CA ALA A 27 13.02 14.15 -7.87
C ALA A 27 11.55 13.95 -7.47
N LEU A 28 10.80 13.32 -8.37
CA LEU A 28 9.48 12.76 -8.09
C LEU A 28 9.62 11.24 -8.00
N GLU A 29 9.30 10.68 -6.83
CA GLU A 29 9.38 9.24 -6.58
C GLU A 29 7.97 8.66 -6.44
N VAL A 30 7.78 7.41 -6.87
CA VAL A 30 6.50 6.70 -6.76
C VAL A 30 6.72 5.37 -6.02
N PRO A 31 6.87 5.40 -4.67
CA PRO A 31 6.93 4.18 -3.88
C PRO A 31 5.67 3.35 -4.03
N GLN A 32 5.85 2.03 -4.09
CA GLN A 32 4.79 1.06 -4.32
C GLN A 32 4.88 -0.06 -3.29
N LEU A 33 3.74 -0.36 -2.65
CA LEU A 33 3.58 -1.47 -1.73
C LEU A 33 2.95 -2.66 -2.44
N TYR A 34 3.65 -3.80 -2.43
CA TYR A 34 3.15 -5.07 -2.95
C TYR A 34 2.99 -6.10 -1.82
N MET A 35 1.92 -6.88 -1.90
CA MET A 35 1.63 -7.98 -0.98
C MET A 35 1.74 -9.32 -1.70
N GLY A 36 2.38 -10.29 -1.05
CA GLY A 36 2.31 -11.70 -1.43
C GLY A 36 1.24 -12.40 -0.60
N ILE A 37 0.21 -12.94 -1.27
CA ILE A 37 -0.88 -13.65 -0.61
C ILE A 37 -0.81 -15.13 -1.03
N PRO A 38 -0.74 -16.09 -0.10
CA PRO A 38 -0.71 -17.52 -0.42
C PRO A 38 -1.90 -17.91 -1.33
N GLY A 39 -1.65 -18.62 -2.43
CA GLY A 39 -2.71 -19.02 -3.36
C GLY A 39 -3.12 -17.95 -4.40
N ALA A 40 -2.49 -16.77 -4.39
CA ALA A 40 -2.69 -15.73 -5.40
C ALA A 40 -1.35 -15.32 -6.04
N PRO A 41 -1.32 -14.42 -7.05
CA PRO A 41 -0.07 -13.94 -7.62
C PRO A 41 0.88 -13.40 -6.55
N ALA A 42 2.18 -13.71 -6.69
CA ALA A 42 3.19 -13.45 -5.67
C ALA A 42 3.37 -11.97 -5.27
N LYS A 43 2.95 -11.03 -6.14
CA LYS A 43 3.01 -9.60 -5.89
C LYS A 43 1.73 -8.94 -6.39
N GLN A 44 0.93 -8.41 -5.47
CA GLN A 44 -0.24 -7.60 -5.78
C GLN A 44 -0.06 -6.19 -5.25
N LEU A 45 -0.24 -5.19 -6.10
CA LEU A 45 -0.14 -3.78 -5.71
C LEU A 45 -1.29 -3.43 -4.75
N ARG A 46 -0.95 -2.76 -3.64
CA ARG A 46 -1.92 -2.31 -2.62
C ARG A 46 -1.82 -0.85 -2.27
N GLY A 47 -0.72 -0.19 -2.59
CA GLY A 47 -0.57 1.24 -2.37
C GLY A 47 0.51 1.82 -3.25
N PHE A 48 0.28 3.05 -3.69
CA PHE A 48 1.30 3.88 -4.32
C PHE A 48 1.00 5.34 -4.02
N GLU A 49 2.04 6.15 -3.90
CA GLU A 49 1.93 7.59 -3.70
C GLU A 49 2.99 8.28 -4.54
N LYS A 50 2.68 9.42 -5.17
CA LYS A 50 3.68 10.23 -5.86
C LYS A 50 4.15 11.34 -4.94
N ILE A 51 5.44 11.37 -4.66
CA ILE A 51 6.04 12.35 -3.74
C ILE A 51 7.18 13.13 -4.39
N ALA A 52 7.32 14.40 -4.03
CA ALA A 52 8.51 15.19 -4.33
C ALA A 52 9.53 15.08 -3.19
N ILE A 53 10.81 14.92 -3.54
CA ILE A 53 11.92 14.85 -2.59
C ILE A 53 13.10 15.66 -3.13
N GLU A 54 13.55 16.63 -2.34
CA GLU A 54 14.74 17.44 -2.62
C GLU A 54 16.05 16.63 -2.47
N PRO A 55 17.16 17.04 -3.10
CA PRO A 55 18.46 16.38 -2.96
C PRO A 55 18.85 16.18 -1.49
N ASN A 56 19.36 14.99 -1.16
CA ASN A 56 19.81 14.61 0.18
C ASN A 56 18.73 14.73 1.27
N LYS A 57 17.44 14.77 0.90
CA LYS A 57 16.31 14.74 1.85
C LYS A 57 15.64 13.39 1.87
N SER A 58 15.09 13.06 3.03
CA SER A 58 14.25 11.89 3.22
C SER A 58 12.80 12.28 3.42
N LYS A 59 11.88 11.45 2.92
CA LYS A 59 10.45 11.56 3.17
C LYS A 59 9.89 10.21 3.62
N SER A 60 9.08 10.22 4.67
CA SER A 60 8.33 9.05 5.10
C SER A 60 7.02 8.95 4.32
N VAL A 61 6.71 7.74 3.86
CA VAL A 61 5.47 7.41 3.17
C VAL A 61 4.79 6.27 3.91
N SER A 62 3.48 6.40 4.14
CA SER A 62 2.68 5.45 4.90
C SER A 62 1.54 4.91 4.05
N PHE A 63 1.42 3.60 4.02
CA PHE A 63 0.39 2.86 3.31
C PHE A 63 -0.55 2.21 4.34
N PRO A 64 -1.73 2.79 4.62
CA PRO A 64 -2.74 2.12 5.42
C PRO A 64 -3.30 0.92 4.63
N LEU A 65 -3.33 -0.25 5.28
CA LEU A 65 -3.89 -1.47 4.74
C LEU A 65 -5.24 -1.73 5.40
N THR A 66 -6.29 -1.80 4.60
CA THR A 66 -7.62 -2.18 5.05
C THR A 66 -7.71 -3.68 5.25
N ARG A 67 -8.70 -4.15 6.01
CA ARG A 67 -8.97 -5.58 6.16
C ARG A 67 -9.19 -6.27 4.80
N ARG A 68 -9.82 -5.58 3.86
CA ARG A 68 -10.00 -6.05 2.48
C ARG A 68 -8.68 -6.29 1.74
N ASP A 69 -7.67 -5.45 1.95
CA ASP A 69 -6.38 -5.56 1.23
C ASP A 69 -5.62 -6.85 1.53
N LEU A 70 -5.93 -7.46 2.69
CA LEU A 70 -5.34 -8.70 3.20
C LEU A 70 -6.27 -9.93 3.03
N SER A 71 -7.48 -9.74 2.52
CA SER A 71 -8.48 -10.81 2.42
C SER A 71 -8.42 -11.51 1.06
N GLN A 72 -8.81 -12.79 1.03
CA GLN A 72 -9.16 -13.52 -0.19
C GLN A 72 -10.65 -13.80 -0.20
N TRP A 73 -11.25 -13.74 -1.38
CA TRP A 73 -12.66 -14.09 -1.57
C TRP A 73 -12.82 -15.61 -1.54
N ASP A 74 -13.64 -16.11 -0.62
CA ASP A 74 -14.03 -17.51 -0.55
C ASP A 74 -15.35 -17.72 -1.31
N THR A 75 -15.32 -18.55 -2.36
CA THR A 75 -16.49 -18.79 -3.21
C THR A 75 -17.55 -19.68 -2.56
N GLU A 76 -17.18 -20.53 -1.59
CA GLU A 76 -18.11 -21.40 -0.86
C GLU A 76 -18.83 -20.63 0.25
N LEU A 77 -18.12 -19.70 0.90
CA LEU A 77 -18.66 -18.87 1.98
C LEU A 77 -19.22 -17.53 1.49
N GLN A 78 -19.03 -17.16 0.22
CA GLN A 78 -19.43 -15.86 -0.35
C GLN A 78 -18.95 -14.67 0.50
N THR A 79 -17.75 -14.76 1.07
CA THR A 79 -17.15 -13.75 1.96
C THR A 79 -15.76 -13.37 1.49
#